data_AF-A0A6L3T4T5-F1
#
_entry.id   AF-A0A6L3T4T5-F1
#
_cell.length_a   1.000
_cell.length_b   1.000
_cell.length_c   1.000
_cell.angle_alpha   90.00
_cell.angle_beta   90.00
_cell.angle_gamma   90.00
#
_symmetry.space_group_name_H-M   'P 1'
#
loop_
_entity.id
_entity.type
_entity.pdbx_description
1 polymer ?
#
loop_
_entity_poly.entity_id
_entity_poly.type
_entity_poly.pdbx_seq_one_letter_code
_entity_poly.pdbx_strand_id
1 'polypeptide(L)' 'QEVAARGGRIILVGDAKGAAQAGLETMATLTMPDLDPTVAPIVYAVPLQLIAYHTAVVMGKDVDQPRNLAKSVTVE' A
#
# COMPACT_ATOMS: atom_id res chain seq x y z
N GLN A 1 5.68 -2.30 -17.50
CA GLN A 1 6.69 -1.43 -18.15
C GLN A 1 6.14 -0.05 -18.54
N GLU A 2 4.85 0.11 -18.86
CA GLU A 2 4.27 1.41 -19.26
C GLU A 2 4.41 2.53 -18.22
N VAL A 3 4.24 2.22 -16.93
CA VAL A 3 4.38 3.19 -15.82
C VAL A 3 5.82 3.66 -15.67
N ALA A 4 6.78 2.74 -15.70
CA ALA A 4 8.21 3.05 -15.60
C ALA A 4 8.71 3.88 -16.80
N ALA A 5 8.26 3.55 -18.02
CA ALA A 5 8.62 4.27 -19.23
C ALA A 5 8.14 5.74 -19.23
N ARG A 6 7.19 6.10 -18.35
CA ARG A 6 6.67 7.46 -18.17
C ARG A 6 7.25 8.16 -16.94
N GLY A 7 8.31 7.62 -16.33
CA GLY A 7 8.92 8.16 -15.13
C GLY A 7 8.09 7.97 -13.86
N GLY A 8 7.12 7.04 -13.87
CA GLY A 8 6.35 6.71 -12.68
C GLY A 8 7.24 6.07 -11.60
N ARG A 9 7.15 6.58 -10.38
CA ARG A 9 7.84 6.00 -9.22
C ARG A 9 7.07 4.77 -8.74
N ILE A 10 7.71 3.60 -8.76
CA ILE A 10 7.09 2.33 -8.41
C ILE A 10 7.51 1.93 -6.99
N ILE A 11 6.53 1.69 -6.12
CA ILE A 11 6.72 0.94 -4.87
C ILE A 11 6.19 -0.47 -5.13
N LEU A 12 7.07 -1.47 -5.10
CA LEU A 12 6.71 -2.86 -5.30
C LEU A 12 6.39 -3.51 -3.96
N VAL A 13 5.22 -4.14 -3.85
CA VAL A 13 4.83 -4.95 -2.68
C VAL A 13 4.51 -6.35 -3.19
N GLY A 14 5.27 -7.36 -2.76
CA GLY A 14 5.14 -8.71 -3.29
C GLY A 14 6.03 -9.71 -2.57
N ASP A 15 5.82 -10.99 -2.84
CA ASP A 15 6.69 -12.05 -2.31
C ASP A 15 8.11 -11.97 -2.92
N ALA A 16 9.06 -12.71 -2.33
CA ALA A 16 10.45 -12.69 -2.76
C ALA A 16 10.64 -13.15 -4.22
N LYS A 17 9.83 -14.10 -4.69
CA LYS A 17 9.92 -14.64 -6.06
C LYS A 17 9.41 -13.61 -7.07
N GLY A 18 8.26 -13.00 -6.81
CA GLY A 18 7.69 -11.93 -7.61
C GLY A 18 8.59 -10.71 -7.65
N ALA A 19 9.20 -10.33 -6.53
CA ALA A 19 10.17 -9.25 -6.47
C ALA A 19 11.41 -9.51 -7.34
N ALA A 20 11.98 -10.72 -7.27
CA ALA A 20 13.12 -11.11 -8.09
C ALA A 20 12.79 -11.17 -9.60
N GLN A 21 11.55 -11.55 -9.94
CA GLN A 21 11.08 -11.68 -11.33
C GLN A 21 10.58 -10.37 -11.95
N ALA A 22 10.28 -9.36 -11.12
CA ALA A 22 9.69 -8.12 -11.60
C ALA A 22 10.56 -7.43 -12.66
N GLY A 23 11.89 -7.44 -12.50
CA GLY A 23 12.81 -6.80 -13.45
C GLY A 23 12.52 -5.31 -13.64
N LEU A 24 11.92 -4.66 -12.63
CA LEU A 24 11.53 -3.25 -12.64
C LEU A 24 12.51 -2.45 -11.78
N GLU A 25 12.83 -1.25 -12.23
CA GLU A 25 13.41 -0.23 -11.35
C GLU A 25 12.31 0.23 -10.37
N THR A 26 12.58 0.07 -9.07
CA THR A 26 11.63 0.41 -8.01
C THR A 26 12.23 1.49 -7.11
N MET A 27 11.40 2.45 -6.69
CA MET A 27 11.75 3.42 -5.67
C MET A 27 11.90 2.74 -4.29
N ALA A 28 11.07 1.72 -4.04
CA ALA A 28 11.15 0.86 -2.87
C ALA A 28 10.54 -0.51 -3.20
N THR A 29 11.06 -1.56 -2.58
CA THR A 29 10.48 -2.90 -2.63
C THR A 29 10.23 -3.38 -1.20
N LEU A 30 8.98 -3.75 -0.92
CA LEU A 30 8.57 -4.41 0.32
C LEU A 30 8.35 -5.90 0.03
N THR A 31 9.31 -6.72 0.47
CA THR A 31 9.22 -8.17 0.34
C THR A 31 8.31 -8.73 1.44
N MET A 32 7.21 -9.33 1.01
CA MET A 32 6.23 -9.97 1.89
C MET A 32 6.69 -11.38 2.26
N PRO A 33 6.31 -11.89 3.45
CA PRO A 33 6.56 -13.28 3.80
C PRO A 33 5.82 -14.23 2.84
N ASP A 34 6.23 -15.49 2.82
CA ASP A 34 5.46 -16.55 2.16
C ASP A 34 4.14 -16.76 2.92
N LEU A 35 3.03 -16.76 2.19
CA LEU A 35 1.68 -16.67 2.75
C LEU A 35 0.77 -17.61 1.96
N ASP A 36 -0.14 -18.26 2.68
CA ASP A 36 -1.23 -18.98 2.02
C ASP A 36 -2.07 -17.98 1.19
N PRO A 37 -2.41 -18.29 -0.08
CA PRO A 37 -3.17 -17.40 -0.95
C PRO A 37 -4.50 -16.93 -0.35
N THR A 38 -5.10 -17.71 0.54
CA THR A 38 -6.37 -17.39 1.21
C THR A 38 -6.20 -16.23 2.20
N VAL A 39 -5.07 -16.15 2.91
CA VAL A 39 -4.81 -15.10 3.92
C VAL A 39 -3.99 -13.94 3.38
N ALA A 40 -3.29 -14.14 2.26
CA ALA A 40 -2.44 -13.13 1.64
C ALA A 40 -3.14 -11.76 1.45
N PRO A 41 -4.40 -11.66 0.97
CA PRO A 41 -5.07 -10.37 0.82
C PRO A 41 -5.20 -9.58 2.13
N ILE A 42 -5.42 -10.27 3.25
CA ILE A 42 -5.55 -9.66 4.58
C ILE A 42 -4.19 -9.10 5.02
N VAL A 43 -3.14 -9.89 4.88
CA VAL A 43 -1.78 -9.47 5.30
C VAL A 43 -1.25 -8.35 4.41
N TYR A 44 -1.53 -8.39 3.10
CA TYR A 44 -1.14 -7.33 2.16
C TYR A 44 -1.88 -6.01 2.41
N ALA A 45 -3.01 -6.00 3.12
CA ALA A 45 -3.68 -4.76 3.51
C ALA A 45 -2.87 -3.96 4.55
N VAL A 46 -2.12 -4.63 5.43
CA VAL A 46 -1.36 -4.01 6.52
C VAL A 46 -0.35 -2.95 6.02
N PRO A 47 0.56 -3.25 5.07
CA PRO A 47 1.49 -2.23 4.60
C PRO A 47 0.78 -1.06 3.91
N LEU A 48 -0.36 -1.29 3.23
CA LEU A 48 -1.13 -0.22 2.61
C LEU A 48 -1.78 0.69 3.67
N GLN A 49 -2.31 0.11 4.75
CA GLN A 49 -2.82 0.86 5.90
C GLN A 49 -1.71 1.71 6.55
N LEU A 50 -0.50 1.14 6.71
CA LEU A 50 0.65 1.86 7.27
C LEU A 50 1.13 3.00 6.35
N ILE A 51 1.15 2.79 5.04
CA ILE A 51 1.47 3.86 4.07
C ILE A 51 0.46 5.00 4.20
N ALA A 52 -0.84 4.70 4.27
CA ALA A 52 -1.88 5.71 4.46
C ALA A 52 -1.70 6.46 5.79
N TYR A 53 -1.49 5.74 6.89
CA TYR A 53 -1.26 6.30 8.22
C TYR A 53 -0.05 7.25 8.23
N HIS A 54 1.13 6.77 7.81
CA HIS A 54 2.34 7.57 7.83
C HIS A 54 2.27 8.76 6.88
N THR A 55 1.61 8.61 5.73
CA THR A 55 1.35 9.74 4.82
C THR A 55 0.49 10.80 5.49
N ALA A 56 -0.61 10.41 6.14
CA ALA A 56 -1.50 11.33 6.84
C ALA A 56 -0.79 12.06 7.99
N VAL A 57 0.03 11.34 8.79
CA VAL A 57 0.86 11.92 9.85
C VAL A 57 1.85 12.94 9.29
N VAL A 58 2.60 12.58 8.24
CA VAL A 58 3.57 13.49 7.60
C VAL A 58 2.87 14.74 7.02
N MET A 59 1.65 14.58 6.50
CA MET A 59 0.85 15.68 5.98
C MET A 59 0.12 16.51 7.05
N GLY A 60 0.27 16.17 8.34
CA GLY A 60 -0.41 16.85 9.45
C GLY A 60 -1.93 16.72 9.38
N LYS A 61 -2.45 15.59 8.88
CA LYS A 61 -3.89 15.31 8.81
C LYS A 61 -4.37 14.62 10.08
N ASP A 62 -5.63 14.87 10.43
CA ASP A 62 -6.32 14.11 11.47
C ASP A 62 -6.59 12.70 10.95
N VAL A 63 -5.87 11.73 11.50
CA VAL A 63 -5.94 10.32 11.11
C VAL A 63 -7.21 9.67 11.65
N ASP A 64 -7.63 10.05 12.86
CA ASP A 64 -8.75 9.44 13.57
C ASP A 64 -10.09 10.04 13.11
N GLN A 65 -10.09 11.32 12.73
CA GLN A 65 -11.27 12.05 12.26
C GLN A 65 -11.00 12.74 10.91
N PRO A 66 -10.86 11.97 9.82
CA PRO A 66 -10.67 12.53 8.49
C PRO A 66 -11.83 13.44 8.08
N ARG A 67 -11.49 14.59 7.48
CA ARG A 67 -12.47 15.60 7.07
C ARG A 67 -13.57 15.00 6.18
N ASN A 68 -14.82 15.38 6.44
CA ASN A 68 -16.02 14.97 5.70
C ASN A 68 -16.42 13.49 5.86
N LEU A 69 -15.84 12.76 6.80
CA LEU A 69 -16.21 11.38 7.09
C LEU A 69 -16.80 11.25 8.49
N ALA A 70 -17.70 10.28 8.63
CA ALA A 70 -18.22 9.81 9.90
C ALA A 70 -17.88 8.33 10.06
N LYS A 71 -17.78 7.85 11.30
CA LYS A 71 -17.50 6.44 11.59
C LYS A 71 -18.56 5.49 11.01
N SER A 72 -19.81 5.96 10.98
CA SER A 72 -20.95 5.30 10.34
C SER A 72 -21.93 6.39 9.89
N VAL A 73 -22.50 6.25 8.71
CA VAL A 73 -23.59 7.13 8.23
C VAL A 73 -24.91 6.48 8.65
N THR A 74 -25.64 7.11 9.56
CA THR A 74 -26.84 6.54 10.19
C THR A 74 -28.12 7.31 9.85
N VAL A 75 -28.06 8.23 8.89
CA VAL A 75 -29.21 8.99 8.38
C VAL A 75 -29.30 8.79 6.88
N GLU A 76 -30.50 8.43 6.39
CA GLU A 76 -30.86 8.40 4.97
C GLU A 76 -31.01 9.81 4.41
#